data_AF-A0A1B8PK91-F1
#
_entry.id   AF-A0A1B8PK91-F1
#
_cell.length_a   1.000
_cell.length_b   1.000
_cell.length_c   1.000
_cell.angle_alpha   90.00
_cell.angle_beta   90.00
_cell.angle_gamma   90.00
#
_symmetry.space_group_name_H-M   'P 1'
#
loop_
_entity.id
_entity.type
_entity.pdbx_description
1 polymer ?
#
loop_
_entity_poly.entity_id
_entity_poly.type
_entity_poly.pdbx_seq_one_letter_code
_entity_poly.pdbx_strand_id
1 'polypeptide(L)'
;MTTFADLIYIYRKSDRKSEWTHSNPAVFCVNTADELRLLIALDEECEKTGLIIISDNPKVGDTLHLQITSPKPTFGRVYENFNAFVSGDMAQIFDKAIGHSDYYIMAENISSTDNPTPSLLADYHAVKTLINHLIEMGSYINKPNKQLIFFSQNIFELSIDMTNKAAEFGDFIRNITPKHQNVIGAFSAWLKQDQDITKSHHDEKKSILAFVLTEEFSHQAHLLDVLEKITEVYKSIEAQYALYIANFSYKKFLEKLNETNEKFVARINDTVSKTLPQFLGLPFLTAIPTALKSEDNWLVYTALLFYCAMCFLGLSTQKAVLNYIKEDVKNYTDAELPKELANQWQTHKNRINTLVGKQELLYCVLVIAVALCFFYGLYKLAAIFGV
;
A
#
# COMPACT_ATOMS: atom_id res chain seq x y z
N MET A 1 -43.17 -6.81 -17.14
CA MET A 1 -42.33 -7.63 -16.25
C MET A 1 -42.31 -6.92 -14.92
N THR A 2 -42.71 -7.60 -13.85
CA THR A 2 -42.78 -6.99 -12.51
C THR A 2 -41.39 -6.85 -11.89
N THR A 3 -41.17 -5.76 -11.18
CA THR A 3 -39.92 -5.43 -10.47
C THR A 3 -40.11 -5.47 -8.96
N PHE A 4 -39.02 -5.55 -8.21
CA PHE A 4 -39.10 -5.50 -6.75
C PHE A 4 -39.59 -4.14 -6.23
N ALA A 5 -39.29 -3.06 -6.93
CA ALA A 5 -39.80 -1.72 -6.63
C ALA A 5 -41.33 -1.66 -6.72
N ASP A 6 -41.94 -2.39 -7.67
CA ASP A 6 -43.39 -2.51 -7.80
C ASP A 6 -44.01 -3.18 -6.56
N LEU A 7 -43.36 -4.23 -6.05
CA LEU A 7 -43.79 -4.92 -4.83
C LEU A 7 -43.67 -4.01 -3.59
N ILE A 8 -42.58 -3.26 -3.48
CA ILE A 8 -42.38 -2.28 -2.39
C ILE A 8 -43.44 -1.18 -2.43
N TYR A 9 -43.82 -0.71 -3.61
CA TYR A 9 -44.88 0.28 -3.78
C TYR A 9 -46.20 -0.22 -3.18
N ILE A 10 -46.57 -1.48 -3.42
CA ILE A 10 -47.74 -2.10 -2.79
C ILE A 10 -47.57 -2.16 -1.27
N TYR A 11 -46.43 -2.66 -0.77
CA TYR A 11 -46.18 -2.78 0.68
C TYR A 11 -46.23 -1.44 1.44
N ARG A 12 -45.84 -0.35 0.78
CA ARG A 12 -45.89 1.01 1.35
C ARG A 12 -47.31 1.57 1.44
N LYS A 13 -48.17 1.19 0.50
CA LYS A 13 -49.55 1.68 0.42
C LYS A 13 -50.58 0.79 1.13
N SER A 14 -50.23 -0.45 1.47
CA SER A 14 -51.09 -1.31 2.29
C SER A 14 -51.23 -0.77 3.72
N ASP A 15 -52.45 -0.78 4.27
CA ASP A 15 -52.74 -0.36 5.65
C ASP A 15 -52.11 -1.36 6.65
N ARG A 16 -51.34 -0.82 7.60
CA ARG A 16 -50.42 -1.57 8.50
C ARG A 16 -50.98 -1.78 9.91
N LYS A 17 -52.30 -1.66 10.09
CA LYS A 17 -52.95 -1.63 11.42
C LYS A 17 -52.75 -2.86 12.31
N SER A 18 -52.26 -3.97 11.78
CA SER A 18 -51.75 -5.08 12.59
C SER A 18 -50.29 -5.31 12.25
N GLU A 19 -49.45 -5.49 13.26
CA GLU A 19 -48.08 -5.99 13.12
C GLU A 19 -48.05 -7.09 12.06
N TRP A 20 -47.27 -6.84 11.00
CA TRP A 20 -47.12 -7.76 9.89
C TRP A 20 -46.57 -9.07 10.43
N THR A 21 -47.43 -10.09 10.44
CA THR A 21 -47.01 -11.49 10.56
C THR A 21 -47.41 -12.18 9.28
N HIS A 22 -46.67 -13.20 8.85
CA HIS A 22 -46.99 -14.02 7.67
C HIS A 22 -48.43 -14.61 7.67
N SER A 23 -49.14 -14.48 8.78
CA SER A 23 -50.49 -15.02 9.03
C SER A 23 -51.61 -13.98 8.90
N ASN A 24 -51.32 -12.67 8.89
CA ASN A 24 -52.36 -11.63 8.83
C ASN A 24 -52.48 -11.05 7.41
N PRO A 25 -53.69 -11.01 6.82
CA PRO A 25 -53.89 -10.45 5.49
C PRO A 25 -53.65 -8.93 5.52
N ALA A 26 -52.81 -8.45 4.62
CA ALA A 26 -52.60 -7.03 4.39
C ALA A 26 -53.80 -6.43 3.65
N VAL A 27 -54.13 -5.17 3.94
CA VAL A 27 -55.27 -4.49 3.33
C VAL A 27 -54.76 -3.42 2.36
N PHE A 28 -55.19 -3.45 1.11
CA PHE A 28 -54.79 -2.47 0.09
C PHE A 28 -56.01 -1.86 -0.59
N CYS A 29 -56.09 -0.53 -0.61
CA CYS A 29 -57.15 0.20 -1.31
C CYS A 29 -56.71 0.53 -2.73
N VAL A 30 -57.40 -0.01 -3.74
CA VAL A 30 -57.10 0.22 -5.15
C VAL A 30 -57.73 1.54 -5.60
N ASN A 31 -56.92 2.55 -5.89
CA ASN A 31 -57.43 3.88 -6.27
C ASN A 31 -57.40 4.11 -7.79
N THR A 32 -56.55 3.39 -8.52
CA THR A 32 -56.34 3.59 -9.96
C THR A 32 -56.36 2.28 -10.75
N ALA A 33 -56.66 2.36 -12.05
CA ALA A 33 -56.59 1.22 -12.95
C ALA A 33 -55.15 0.70 -13.18
N ASP A 34 -54.14 1.56 -12.98
CA ASP A 34 -52.73 1.16 -13.00
C ASP A 34 -52.37 0.31 -11.79
N GLU A 35 -52.82 0.70 -10.59
CA GLU A 35 -52.62 -0.09 -9.35
C GLU A 35 -53.28 -1.47 -9.44
N LEU A 36 -54.48 -1.55 -10.00
CA LEU A 36 -55.16 -2.83 -10.21
C LEU A 36 -54.36 -3.73 -11.17
N ARG A 37 -53.89 -3.18 -12.29
CA ARG A 37 -53.05 -3.91 -13.25
C ARG A 37 -51.75 -4.39 -12.63
N LEU A 38 -51.13 -3.57 -11.79
CA LEU A 38 -49.90 -3.91 -11.09
C LEU A 38 -50.11 -5.07 -10.10
N LEU A 39 -51.17 -5.00 -9.30
CA LEU A 39 -51.52 -6.05 -8.34
C LEU A 39 -51.78 -7.38 -9.03
N ILE A 40 -52.57 -7.38 -10.11
CA ILE A 40 -52.84 -8.60 -10.90
C ILE A 40 -51.53 -9.15 -11.47
N ALA A 41 -50.65 -8.31 -12.04
CA ALA A 41 -49.37 -8.78 -12.56
C ALA A 41 -48.45 -9.37 -11.47
N LEU A 42 -48.49 -8.82 -10.25
CA LEU A 42 -47.72 -9.35 -9.11
C LEU A 42 -48.29 -10.69 -8.61
N ASP A 43 -49.62 -10.85 -8.63
CA ASP A 43 -50.35 -12.07 -8.27
C ASP A 43 -50.16 -13.20 -9.30
N GLU A 44 -50.17 -12.87 -10.60
CA GLU A 44 -49.83 -13.82 -11.67
C GLU A 44 -48.40 -14.37 -11.54
N GLU A 45 -47.47 -13.56 -11.01
CA GLU A 45 -46.10 -13.96 -10.67
C GLU A 45 -45.95 -14.37 -9.18
N CYS A 46 -47.01 -14.83 -8.50
CA CYS A 46 -47.01 -15.10 -7.04
C CYS A 46 -45.89 -16.04 -6.57
N GLU A 47 -45.49 -17.03 -7.37
CA GLU A 47 -44.37 -17.92 -7.03
C GLU A 47 -43.05 -17.18 -6.84
N LYS A 48 -42.91 -16.00 -7.43
CA LYS A 48 -41.70 -15.16 -7.39
C LYS A 48 -41.89 -14.00 -6.41
N THR A 49 -43.04 -13.36 -6.45
CA THR A 49 -43.34 -12.14 -5.67
C THR A 49 -43.80 -12.44 -4.24
N GLY A 50 -44.34 -13.63 -3.99
CA GLY A 50 -44.93 -14.02 -2.71
C GLY A 50 -46.26 -13.32 -2.41
N LEU A 51 -46.82 -12.55 -3.36
CA LEU A 51 -48.08 -11.80 -3.20
C LEU A 51 -49.24 -12.60 -3.80
N ILE A 52 -50.33 -12.74 -3.03
CA ILE A 52 -51.57 -13.38 -3.48
C ILE A 52 -52.77 -12.47 -3.15
N ILE A 53 -53.67 -12.26 -4.10
CA ILE A 53 -54.93 -11.55 -3.90
C ILE A 53 -55.98 -12.55 -3.38
N ILE A 54 -56.52 -12.31 -2.18
CA ILE A 54 -57.54 -13.18 -1.57
C ILE A 54 -58.95 -12.78 -2.02
N SER A 55 -59.16 -11.49 -2.33
CA SER A 55 -60.47 -10.94 -2.70
C SER A 55 -60.92 -11.39 -4.09
N ASP A 56 -62.16 -11.85 -4.20
CA ASP A 56 -62.77 -12.26 -5.47
C ASP A 56 -63.10 -11.04 -6.37
N ASN A 57 -62.75 -11.12 -7.66
CA ASN A 57 -63.07 -10.13 -8.70
C ASN A 57 -62.67 -8.68 -8.35
N PRO A 58 -61.37 -8.38 -8.19
CA PRO A 58 -60.89 -7.07 -7.75
C PRO A 58 -61.23 -5.94 -8.74
N LYS A 59 -61.76 -4.82 -8.24
CA LYS A 59 -62.07 -3.61 -9.04
C LYS A 59 -61.42 -2.35 -8.47
N VAL A 60 -61.35 -1.32 -9.30
CA VAL A 60 -60.90 0.01 -8.87
C VAL A 60 -61.93 0.60 -7.90
N GLY A 61 -61.46 1.09 -6.76
CA GLY A 61 -62.27 1.57 -5.65
C GLY A 61 -62.45 0.55 -4.52
N ASP A 62 -62.06 -0.71 -4.73
CA ASP A 62 -62.20 -1.76 -3.72
C ASP A 62 -61.05 -1.75 -2.71
N THR A 63 -61.37 -2.20 -1.50
CA THR A 63 -60.41 -2.56 -0.46
C THR A 63 -60.15 -4.06 -0.55
N LEU A 64 -58.95 -4.44 -1.00
CA LEU A 64 -58.56 -5.83 -1.23
C LEU A 64 -57.79 -6.39 -0.03
N HIS A 65 -58.02 -7.66 0.24
CA HIS A 65 -57.22 -8.45 1.17
C HIS A 65 -56.11 -9.18 0.40
N LEU A 66 -54.87 -8.98 0.82
CA LEU A 66 -53.68 -9.56 0.22
C LEU A 66 -53.02 -10.51 1.21
N GLN A 67 -52.66 -11.71 0.75
CA GLN A 67 -51.73 -12.57 1.46
C GLN A 67 -50.32 -12.27 0.95
N ILE A 68 -49.41 -11.97 1.86
CA ILE A 68 -48.04 -11.62 1.52
C ILE A 68 -47.08 -12.55 2.25
N THR A 69 -46.31 -13.28 1.47
CA THR A 69 -45.26 -14.19 1.91
C THR A 69 -43.89 -13.67 1.46
N SER A 70 -42.82 -14.28 1.95
CA SER A 70 -41.47 -13.89 1.54
C SER A 70 -41.27 -14.16 0.03
N PRO A 71 -40.88 -13.17 -0.78
CA PRO A 71 -40.57 -13.38 -2.19
C PRO A 71 -39.40 -14.35 -2.35
N LYS A 72 -39.22 -14.89 -3.57
CA LYS A 72 -38.00 -15.64 -3.91
C LYS A 72 -36.78 -14.73 -3.66
N PRO A 73 -35.72 -15.18 -2.96
CA PRO A 73 -34.58 -14.33 -2.60
C PRO A 73 -33.86 -13.66 -3.78
N THR A 74 -33.98 -14.25 -4.97
CA THR A 74 -33.45 -13.71 -6.24
C THR A 74 -34.29 -12.57 -6.82
N PHE A 75 -35.57 -12.46 -6.44
CA PHE A 75 -36.43 -11.32 -6.78
C PHE A 75 -36.26 -10.16 -5.80
N GLY A 76 -36.09 -10.48 -4.52
CA GLY A 76 -35.77 -9.52 -3.47
C GLY A 76 -35.94 -10.16 -2.10
N ARG A 77 -35.49 -9.47 -1.05
CA ARG A 77 -35.51 -9.94 0.33
C ARG A 77 -36.35 -9.02 1.20
N VAL A 78 -37.17 -9.58 2.07
CA VAL A 78 -38.07 -8.79 2.90
C VAL A 78 -37.88 -9.18 4.36
N TYR A 79 -37.76 -8.18 5.23
CA TYR A 79 -37.46 -8.34 6.64
C TYR A 79 -38.45 -7.56 7.49
N GLU A 80 -38.88 -8.16 8.61
CA GLU A 80 -39.84 -7.55 9.53
C GLU A 80 -39.31 -6.25 10.15
N ASN A 81 -38.04 -6.26 10.56
CA ASN A 81 -37.37 -5.14 11.20
C ASN A 81 -35.86 -5.15 10.91
N PHE A 82 -35.17 -4.08 11.30
CA PHE A 82 -33.73 -3.94 11.04
C PHE A 82 -32.87 -5.07 11.64
N ASN A 83 -33.23 -5.62 12.81
CA ASN A 83 -32.45 -6.69 13.43
C ASN A 83 -32.60 -8.00 12.63
N ALA A 84 -33.80 -8.30 12.14
CA ALA A 84 -34.04 -9.42 11.23
C ALA A 84 -33.25 -9.25 9.90
N PHE A 85 -33.18 -8.02 9.38
CA PHE A 85 -32.34 -7.68 8.24
C PHE A 85 -30.86 -7.94 8.50
N VAL A 86 -30.30 -7.41 9.61
CA VAL A 86 -28.90 -7.62 9.99
C VAL A 86 -28.59 -9.10 10.11
N SER A 87 -29.43 -9.87 10.80
CA SER A 87 -29.24 -11.32 10.98
C SER A 87 -29.24 -12.05 9.64
N GLY A 88 -30.22 -11.77 8.78
CA GLY A 88 -30.35 -12.41 7.48
C GLY A 88 -29.27 -12.02 6.47
N ASP A 89 -28.85 -10.75 6.46
CA ASP A 89 -27.79 -10.28 5.54
C ASP A 89 -26.40 -10.77 5.99
N MET A 90 -26.10 -10.73 7.29
CA MET A 90 -24.83 -11.25 7.83
C MET A 90 -24.72 -12.77 7.74
N ALA A 91 -25.85 -13.50 7.73
CA ALA A 91 -25.84 -14.92 7.40
C ALA A 91 -25.31 -15.20 5.99
N GLN A 92 -25.46 -14.25 5.06
CA GLN A 92 -25.07 -14.35 3.66
C GLN A 92 -23.79 -13.56 3.33
N ILE A 93 -22.98 -13.20 4.34
CA ILE A 93 -21.81 -12.32 4.16
C ILE A 93 -20.80 -12.81 3.11
N PHE A 94 -20.73 -14.13 2.87
CA PHE A 94 -19.86 -14.73 1.84
C PHE A 94 -20.56 -15.01 0.51
N ASP A 95 -21.90 -14.95 0.45
CA ASP A 95 -22.68 -15.14 -0.77
C ASP A 95 -22.94 -13.79 -1.45
N LYS A 96 -22.12 -13.48 -2.46
CA LYS A 96 -22.26 -12.22 -3.20
C LYS A 96 -23.53 -12.19 -4.06
N ALA A 97 -24.10 -13.31 -4.48
CA ALA A 97 -25.31 -13.29 -5.29
C ALA A 97 -26.52 -12.87 -4.45
N ILE A 98 -26.64 -13.41 -3.23
CA ILE A 98 -27.74 -13.10 -2.32
C ILE A 98 -27.50 -11.78 -1.58
N GLY A 99 -26.27 -11.52 -1.15
CA GLY A 99 -25.93 -10.32 -0.36
C GLY A 99 -26.07 -8.99 -1.11
N HIS A 100 -26.22 -9.01 -2.44
CA HIS A 100 -26.47 -7.82 -3.28
C HIS A 100 -27.90 -7.75 -3.82
N SER A 101 -28.77 -8.73 -3.53
CA SER A 101 -30.16 -8.63 -3.97
C SER A 101 -30.90 -7.53 -3.21
N ASP A 102 -31.84 -6.89 -3.90
CA ASP A 102 -32.65 -5.83 -3.33
C ASP A 102 -33.38 -6.30 -2.08
N TYR A 103 -33.59 -5.37 -1.15
CA TYR A 103 -34.23 -5.69 0.11
C TYR A 103 -35.17 -4.58 0.60
N TYR A 104 -36.08 -4.97 1.48
CA TYR A 104 -37.04 -4.08 2.13
C TYR A 104 -37.20 -4.45 3.60
N ILE A 105 -37.16 -3.44 4.47
CA ILE A 105 -37.27 -3.54 5.92
C ILE A 105 -38.57 -2.88 6.35
N MET A 106 -39.52 -3.69 6.81
CA MET A 106 -40.92 -3.27 6.96
C MET A 106 -41.13 -2.25 8.08
N ALA A 107 -40.65 -2.54 9.29
CA ALA A 107 -40.86 -1.68 10.47
C ALA A 107 -40.27 -0.28 10.25
N GLU A 108 -39.07 -0.20 9.66
CA GLU A 108 -38.40 1.05 9.33
C GLU A 108 -38.92 1.71 8.05
N ASN A 109 -39.70 0.98 7.23
CA ASN A 109 -40.20 1.42 5.92
C ASN A 109 -39.08 1.76 4.90
N ILE A 110 -37.96 1.04 4.98
CA ILE A 110 -36.74 1.33 4.21
C ILE A 110 -36.50 0.27 3.12
N SER A 111 -36.12 0.70 1.92
CA SER A 111 -35.69 -0.16 0.82
C SER A 111 -34.23 0.10 0.42
N SER A 112 -33.56 -0.92 -0.12
CA SER A 112 -32.28 -0.79 -0.85
C SER A 112 -32.34 0.19 -2.03
N THR A 113 -33.53 0.42 -2.58
CA THR A 113 -33.77 1.27 -3.75
C THR A 113 -34.12 2.72 -3.39
N ASP A 114 -34.20 3.05 -2.10
CA ASP A 114 -34.55 4.41 -1.67
C ASP A 114 -33.45 5.42 -2.00
N ASN A 115 -33.87 6.56 -2.57
CA ASN A 115 -33.00 7.67 -2.90
C ASN A 115 -33.58 8.98 -2.36
N PRO A 116 -32.88 9.73 -1.50
CA PRO A 116 -31.55 9.42 -0.95
C PRO A 116 -31.56 8.21 0.00
N THR A 117 -30.42 7.51 0.09
CA THR A 117 -30.25 6.38 1.01
C THR A 117 -30.44 6.84 2.46
N PRO A 118 -31.34 6.20 3.25
CA PRO A 118 -31.53 6.56 4.65
C PRO A 118 -30.24 6.44 5.46
N SER A 119 -30.04 7.34 6.44
CA SER A 119 -28.81 7.40 7.25
C SER A 119 -28.47 6.07 7.91
N LEU A 120 -29.48 5.39 8.48
CA LEU A 120 -29.34 4.07 9.11
C LEU A 120 -28.72 3.03 8.16
N LEU A 121 -29.13 3.03 6.88
CA LEU A 121 -28.55 2.14 5.87
C LEU A 121 -27.17 2.60 5.42
N ALA A 122 -26.95 3.91 5.30
CA ALA A 122 -25.62 4.43 4.96
C ALA A 122 -24.57 4.00 5.99
N ASP A 123 -24.90 4.08 7.28
CA ASP A 123 -24.05 3.63 8.39
C ASP A 123 -23.82 2.12 8.36
N TYR A 124 -24.89 1.35 8.15
CA TYR A 124 -24.79 -0.10 7.96
C TYR A 124 -23.87 -0.46 6.78
N HIS A 125 -24.01 0.21 5.64
CA HIS A 125 -23.20 -0.04 4.45
C HIS A 125 -21.73 0.33 4.66
N ALA A 126 -21.45 1.40 5.39
CA ALA A 126 -20.08 1.78 5.76
C ALA A 126 -19.41 0.67 6.58
N VAL A 127 -20.11 0.14 7.60
CA VAL A 127 -19.59 -0.97 8.41
C VAL A 127 -19.47 -2.26 7.59
N LYS A 128 -20.46 -2.60 6.75
CA LYS A 128 -20.39 -3.77 5.86
C LYS A 128 -19.19 -3.69 4.90
N THR A 129 -18.87 -2.49 4.40
CA THR A 129 -17.69 -2.25 3.57
C THR A 129 -16.40 -2.51 4.35
N LEU A 130 -16.31 -2.03 5.59
CA LEU A 130 -15.19 -2.32 6.47
C LEU A 130 -15.03 -3.84 6.70
N ILE A 131 -16.12 -4.55 6.96
CA ILE A 131 -16.10 -6.03 7.12
C ILE A 131 -15.56 -6.70 5.85
N ASN A 132 -16.00 -6.28 4.66
CA ASN A 132 -15.49 -6.83 3.41
C ASN A 132 -13.98 -6.63 3.24
N HIS A 133 -13.46 -5.44 3.58
CA HIS A 133 -12.01 -5.22 3.57
C HIS A 133 -11.28 -6.05 4.65
N LEU A 134 -11.87 -6.27 5.82
CA LEU A 134 -11.31 -7.18 6.83
C LEU A 134 -11.26 -8.63 6.32
N ILE A 135 -12.29 -9.08 5.60
CA ILE A 135 -12.33 -10.41 4.96
C ILE A 135 -11.17 -10.57 3.97
N GLU A 136 -10.89 -9.54 3.15
CA GLU A 136 -9.76 -9.52 2.21
C GLU A 136 -8.39 -9.50 2.90
N MET A 137 -8.33 -8.92 4.10
CA MET A 137 -7.12 -8.82 4.91
C MET A 137 -6.84 -10.08 5.73
N GLY A 138 -7.87 -10.89 6.00
CA GLY A 138 -7.74 -12.18 6.68
C GLY A 138 -6.72 -13.09 6.00
N SER A 139 -5.85 -13.70 6.79
CA SER A 139 -4.87 -14.66 6.27
C SER A 139 -5.53 -16.00 5.92
N TYR A 140 -6.59 -16.35 6.65
CA TYR A 140 -7.45 -17.48 6.37
C TYR A 140 -8.89 -17.19 6.81
N ILE A 141 -9.87 -17.80 6.15
CA ILE A 141 -11.30 -17.62 6.45
C ILE A 141 -11.92 -18.98 6.78
N ASN A 142 -12.34 -19.14 8.02
CA ASN A 142 -13.19 -20.26 8.44
C ASN A 142 -14.65 -19.90 8.14
N LYS A 143 -15.09 -20.17 6.90
CA LYS A 143 -16.43 -19.80 6.41
C LYS A 143 -17.58 -20.39 7.25
N PRO A 144 -17.57 -21.68 7.64
CA PRO A 144 -18.64 -22.26 8.46
C PRO A 144 -18.89 -21.51 9.77
N ASN A 145 -17.82 -21.09 10.46
CA ASN A 145 -17.91 -20.35 11.72
C ASN A 145 -17.92 -18.82 11.53
N LYS A 146 -17.82 -18.34 10.28
CA LYS A 146 -17.61 -16.94 9.91
C LYS A 146 -16.50 -16.29 10.76
N GLN A 147 -15.34 -16.94 10.82
CA GLN A 147 -14.16 -16.42 11.52
C GLN A 147 -13.06 -16.05 10.51
N LEU A 148 -12.40 -14.93 10.77
CA LEU A 148 -11.20 -14.48 10.08
C LEU A 148 -10.00 -14.78 10.95
N ILE A 149 -8.99 -15.44 10.38
CA ILE A 149 -7.77 -15.79 11.07
C ILE A 149 -6.65 -14.88 10.58
N PHE A 150 -5.98 -14.24 11.53
CA PHE A 150 -4.83 -13.37 11.30
C PHE A 150 -3.58 -13.97 11.95
N PHE A 151 -2.47 -13.99 11.20
CA PHE A 151 -1.19 -14.49 11.71
C PHE A 151 -0.27 -13.31 12.07
N SER A 152 0.14 -13.26 13.34
CA SER A 152 1.21 -12.37 13.83
C SER A 152 2.26 -13.19 14.60
N GLN A 153 2.68 -12.74 15.79
CA GLN A 153 3.41 -13.58 16.76
C GLN A 153 2.51 -14.68 17.34
N ASN A 154 1.22 -14.37 17.51
CA ASN A 154 0.19 -15.32 17.90
C ASN A 154 -0.91 -15.35 16.84
N ILE A 155 -1.72 -16.41 16.86
CA ILE A 155 -2.92 -16.50 16.05
C ILE A 155 -3.99 -15.60 16.68
N PHE A 156 -4.65 -14.78 15.86
CA PHE A 156 -5.82 -14.02 16.26
C PHE A 156 -7.04 -14.44 15.45
N GLU A 157 -8.13 -14.76 16.14
CA GLU A 157 -9.40 -15.16 15.55
C GLU A 157 -10.46 -14.08 15.74
N LEU A 158 -10.93 -13.49 14.63
CA LEU A 158 -12.01 -12.52 14.62
C LEU A 158 -13.30 -13.19 14.15
N SER A 159 -14.28 -13.31 15.03
CA SER A 159 -15.63 -13.73 14.65
C SER A 159 -16.39 -12.56 14.02
N ILE A 160 -16.79 -12.71 12.76
CA ILE A 160 -17.66 -11.76 12.04
C ILE A 160 -19.12 -12.24 12.00
N ASP A 161 -19.47 -13.30 12.76
CA ASP A 161 -20.85 -13.78 12.83
C ASP A 161 -21.72 -12.90 13.72
N MET A 162 -22.56 -12.06 13.09
CA MET A 162 -23.52 -11.21 13.80
C MET A 162 -24.93 -11.82 13.87
N THR A 163 -25.15 -13.05 13.39
CA THR A 163 -26.49 -13.65 13.31
C THR A 163 -27.17 -13.73 14.67
N ASN A 164 -26.41 -14.11 15.72
CA ASN A 164 -26.88 -14.21 17.11
C ASN A 164 -26.68 -12.92 17.93
N LYS A 165 -26.06 -11.89 17.33
CA LYS A 165 -25.78 -10.58 17.95
C LYS A 165 -26.44 -9.44 17.18
N ALA A 166 -27.48 -9.74 16.40
CA ALA A 166 -28.08 -8.79 15.47
C ALA A 166 -28.69 -7.57 16.19
N ALA A 167 -29.23 -7.75 17.39
CA ALA A 167 -29.74 -6.64 18.20
C ALA A 167 -28.62 -5.71 18.67
N GLU A 168 -27.57 -6.25 19.31
CA GLU A 168 -26.40 -5.47 19.77
C GLU A 168 -25.71 -4.74 18.61
N PHE A 169 -25.54 -5.43 17.48
CA PHE A 169 -24.98 -4.82 16.27
C PHE A 169 -25.91 -3.74 15.70
N GLY A 170 -27.22 -3.99 15.67
CA GLY A 170 -28.22 -3.02 15.25
C GLY A 170 -28.20 -1.75 16.10
N ASP A 171 -28.08 -1.90 17.42
CA ASP A 171 -27.95 -0.80 18.37
C ASP A 171 -26.64 -0.03 18.17
N PHE A 172 -25.52 -0.71 17.89
CA PHE A 172 -24.27 -0.04 17.52
C PHE A 172 -24.46 0.83 16.28
N ILE A 173 -25.06 0.29 15.20
CA ILE A 173 -25.28 1.04 13.95
C ILE A 173 -26.16 2.28 14.19
N ARG A 174 -27.25 2.14 14.96
CA ARG A 174 -28.15 3.27 15.28
C ARG A 174 -27.46 4.38 16.08
N ASN A 175 -26.40 4.05 16.83
CA ASN A 175 -25.66 4.96 17.69
C ASN A 175 -24.31 5.40 17.09
N ILE A 176 -24.07 5.14 15.80
CA ILE A 176 -22.89 5.65 15.10
C ILE A 176 -22.89 7.19 15.13
N THR A 177 -21.78 7.77 15.56
CA THR A 177 -21.58 9.22 15.63
C THR A 177 -20.77 9.67 14.41
N PRO A 178 -20.75 10.98 14.08
CA PRO A 178 -19.87 11.48 13.01
C PRO A 178 -18.39 11.14 13.23
N LYS A 179 -17.94 11.04 14.50
CA LYS A 179 -16.59 10.57 14.82
C LYS A 179 -16.40 9.10 14.44
N HIS A 180 -17.36 8.23 14.76
CA HIS A 180 -17.34 6.82 14.36
C HIS A 180 -17.32 6.70 12.82
N GLN A 181 -18.17 7.44 12.11
CA GLN A 181 -18.21 7.44 10.64
C GLN A 181 -16.85 7.77 10.03
N ASN A 182 -16.19 8.83 10.51
CA ASN A 182 -14.87 9.22 10.02
C ASN A 182 -13.82 8.13 10.24
N VAL A 183 -13.79 7.53 11.43
CA VAL A 183 -12.82 6.46 11.75
C VAL A 183 -13.10 5.19 10.94
N ILE A 184 -14.36 4.77 10.82
CA ILE A 184 -14.76 3.61 10.00
C ILE A 184 -14.35 3.83 8.55
N GLY A 185 -14.59 5.02 8.01
CA GLY A 185 -14.21 5.39 6.64
C GLY A 185 -12.69 5.38 6.45
N ALA A 186 -11.94 6.00 7.36
CA ALA A 186 -10.47 6.05 7.30
C ALA A 186 -9.85 4.66 7.43
N PHE A 187 -10.36 3.83 8.35
CA PHE A 187 -9.87 2.47 8.53
C PHE A 187 -10.19 1.58 7.33
N SER A 188 -11.41 1.66 6.80
CA SER A 188 -11.80 0.98 5.57
C SER A 188 -10.90 1.38 4.39
N ALA A 189 -10.60 2.68 4.23
CA ALA A 189 -9.71 3.17 3.20
C ALA A 189 -8.26 2.67 3.38
N TRP A 190 -7.77 2.57 4.61
CA TRP A 190 -6.44 2.05 4.89
C TRP A 190 -6.31 0.56 4.57
N LEU A 191 -7.35 -0.24 4.85
CA LEU A 191 -7.38 -1.67 4.57
C LEU A 191 -7.50 -1.98 3.07
N LYS A 192 -8.11 -1.07 2.29
CA LYS A 192 -8.28 -1.23 0.86
C LYS A 192 -6.93 -1.50 0.18
N GLN A 193 -6.93 -2.51 -0.69
CA GLN A 193 -5.78 -2.80 -1.53
C GLN A 193 -5.71 -1.78 -2.67
N ASP A 194 -4.74 -0.87 -2.62
CA ASP A 194 -4.43 0.00 -3.76
C ASP A 194 -3.65 -0.79 -4.81
N GLN A 195 -4.05 -0.64 -6.08
CA GLN A 195 -3.41 -1.32 -7.22
C GLN A 195 -1.95 -0.86 -7.43
N ASP A 196 -1.60 0.34 -6.94
CA ASP A 196 -0.28 0.96 -7.09
C ASP A 196 0.70 0.64 -5.93
N ILE A 197 0.23 -0.03 -4.88
CA ILE A 197 1.05 -0.39 -3.72
C ILE A 197 1.73 -1.74 -3.98
N THR A 198 3.06 -1.80 -3.80
CA THR A 198 3.80 -3.05 -3.95
C THR A 198 3.26 -4.12 -3.00
N LYS A 199 3.26 -5.38 -3.43
CA LYS A 199 2.80 -6.54 -2.63
C LYS A 199 3.39 -6.54 -1.20
N SER A 200 4.64 -6.11 -1.05
CA SER A 200 5.33 -6.02 0.25
C SER A 200 4.65 -5.08 1.25
N HIS A 201 4.08 -3.96 0.81
CA HIS A 201 3.40 -3.03 1.70
C HIS A 201 2.01 -3.53 2.11
N HIS A 202 1.34 -4.29 1.23
CA HIS A 202 0.06 -4.91 1.56
C HIS A 202 0.24 -6.06 2.57
N ASP A 203 1.26 -6.90 2.38
CA ASP A 203 1.62 -7.95 3.36
C ASP A 203 1.98 -7.34 4.72
N GLU A 204 2.69 -6.20 4.75
CA GLU A 204 2.96 -5.48 5.99
C GLU A 204 1.69 -4.94 6.66
N LYS A 205 0.76 -4.35 5.90
CA LYS A 205 -0.54 -3.91 6.45
C LYS A 205 -1.27 -5.08 7.13
N LYS A 206 -1.22 -6.29 6.56
CA LYS A 206 -1.79 -7.50 7.18
C LYS A 206 -1.11 -7.83 8.49
N SER A 207 0.23 -7.81 8.52
CA SER A 207 1.00 -8.08 9.73
C SER A 207 0.74 -7.06 10.84
N ILE A 208 0.66 -5.76 10.50
CA ILE A 208 0.34 -4.69 11.45
C ILE A 208 -1.07 -4.87 12.01
N LEU A 209 -2.06 -5.11 11.14
CA LEU A 209 -3.43 -5.38 11.57
C LEU A 209 -3.49 -6.57 12.54
N ALA A 210 -2.84 -7.68 12.19
CA ALA A 210 -2.79 -8.88 13.02
C ALA A 210 -2.13 -8.62 14.38
N PHE A 211 -1.04 -7.86 14.39
CA PHE A 211 -0.35 -7.48 15.62
C PHE A 211 -1.24 -6.63 16.53
N VAL A 212 -1.83 -5.55 16.01
CA VAL A 212 -2.67 -4.65 16.81
C VAL A 212 -3.88 -5.39 17.38
N LEU A 213 -4.56 -6.20 16.57
CA LEU A 213 -5.70 -6.99 17.03
C LEU A 213 -5.30 -7.99 18.14
N THR A 214 -4.11 -8.59 18.03
CA THR A 214 -3.61 -9.53 19.04
C THR A 214 -3.33 -8.84 20.37
N GLU A 215 -2.67 -7.67 20.33
CA GLU A 215 -2.34 -6.88 21.52
C GLU A 215 -3.60 -6.34 22.23
N GLU A 216 -4.59 -5.89 21.48
CA GLU A 216 -5.80 -5.27 22.05
C GLU A 216 -6.82 -6.30 22.60
N PHE A 217 -6.87 -7.50 22.04
CA PHE A 217 -7.95 -8.47 22.31
C PHE A 217 -7.49 -9.87 22.74
N SER A 218 -6.19 -10.09 22.96
CA SER A 218 -5.69 -11.33 23.59
C SER A 218 -6.19 -12.62 22.90
N HIS A 219 -5.97 -12.73 21.59
CA HIS A 219 -6.18 -13.90 20.70
C HIS A 219 -7.56 -14.10 20.05
N GLN A 220 -8.65 -13.60 20.61
CA GLN A 220 -9.95 -13.70 19.95
C GLN A 220 -10.86 -12.53 20.25
N ALA A 221 -11.70 -12.15 19.30
CA ALA A 221 -12.73 -11.15 19.49
C ALA A 221 -13.93 -11.40 18.57
N HIS A 222 -15.07 -10.82 18.93
CA HIS A 222 -16.14 -10.55 17.99
C HIS A 222 -15.91 -9.21 17.29
N LEU A 223 -16.44 -9.08 16.07
CA LEU A 223 -16.43 -7.83 15.32
C LEU A 223 -16.97 -6.65 16.15
N LEU A 224 -17.98 -6.88 16.98
CA LEU A 224 -18.55 -5.83 17.82
C LEU A 224 -17.52 -5.27 18.82
N ASP A 225 -16.67 -6.12 19.41
CA ASP A 225 -15.61 -5.69 20.32
C ASP A 225 -14.60 -4.76 19.61
N VAL A 226 -14.30 -5.06 18.33
CA VAL A 226 -13.43 -4.23 17.48
C VAL A 226 -14.11 -2.90 17.13
N LEU A 227 -15.40 -2.93 16.82
CA LEU A 227 -16.17 -1.74 16.46
C LEU A 227 -16.37 -0.78 17.65
N GLU A 228 -16.56 -1.31 18.86
CA GLU A 228 -16.65 -0.50 20.08
C GLU A 228 -15.35 0.23 20.40
N LYS A 229 -14.19 -0.37 20.09
CA LYS A 229 -12.85 0.22 20.27
C LYS A 229 -12.22 0.73 18.96
N ILE A 230 -13.04 1.04 17.95
CA ILE A 230 -12.55 1.29 16.59
C ILE A 230 -11.57 2.46 16.51
N THR A 231 -11.74 3.46 17.38
CA THR A 231 -10.88 4.65 17.42
C THR A 231 -9.48 4.29 17.95
N GLU A 232 -9.43 3.51 19.02
CA GLU A 232 -8.19 3.05 19.66
C GLU A 232 -7.45 2.09 18.75
N VAL A 233 -8.16 1.11 18.18
CA VAL A 233 -7.60 0.14 17.23
C VAL A 233 -7.00 0.85 16.02
N TYR A 234 -7.75 1.75 15.38
CA TYR A 234 -7.25 2.44 14.19
C TYR A 234 -6.05 3.34 14.50
N LYS A 235 -6.07 4.06 15.64
CA LYS A 235 -4.93 4.87 16.07
C LYS A 235 -3.67 4.03 16.31
N SER A 236 -3.81 2.84 16.88
CA SER A 236 -2.69 1.91 17.08
C SER A 236 -2.14 1.41 15.75
N ILE A 237 -3.01 1.09 14.78
CA ILE A 237 -2.62 0.73 13.42
C ILE A 237 -1.84 1.86 12.74
N GLU A 238 -2.34 3.10 12.81
CA GLU A 238 -1.66 4.26 12.21
C GLU A 238 -0.27 4.47 12.84
N ALA A 239 -0.14 4.32 14.15
CA ALA A 239 1.14 4.45 14.85
C ALA A 239 2.14 3.37 14.40
N GLN A 240 1.73 2.11 14.31
CA GLN A 240 2.58 1.02 13.84
C GLN A 240 2.98 1.18 12.37
N TYR A 241 2.03 1.60 11.53
CA TYR A 241 2.30 1.85 10.12
C TYR A 241 3.28 3.02 9.91
N ALA A 242 3.16 4.10 10.70
CA ALA A 242 4.10 5.21 10.67
C ALA A 242 5.53 4.76 11.04
N LEU A 243 5.68 3.90 12.04
CA LEU A 243 6.97 3.31 12.42
C LEU A 243 7.56 2.44 11.29
N TYR A 244 6.74 1.61 10.66
CA TYR A 244 7.16 0.82 9.50
C TYR A 244 7.67 1.71 8.37
N ILE A 245 6.92 2.76 7.99
CA ILE A 245 7.32 3.68 6.92
C ILE A 245 8.62 4.41 7.28
N ALA A 246 8.79 4.80 8.54
CA ALA A 246 10.03 5.41 9.02
C ALA A 246 11.22 4.44 8.90
N ASN A 247 11.07 3.19 9.34
CA ASN A 247 12.10 2.16 9.26
C ASN A 247 12.43 1.77 7.80
N PHE A 248 11.42 1.65 6.96
CA PHE A 248 11.58 1.38 5.52
C PHE A 248 12.34 2.53 4.84
N SER A 249 11.99 3.77 5.16
CA SER A 249 12.67 4.96 4.64
C SER A 249 14.13 5.01 5.11
N TYR A 250 14.38 4.70 6.39
CA TYR A 250 15.73 4.60 6.93
C TYR A 250 16.56 3.52 6.23
N LYS A 251 16.00 2.32 6.05
CA LYS A 251 16.67 1.22 5.33
C LYS A 251 17.03 1.62 3.91
N LYS A 252 16.09 2.21 3.16
CA LYS A 252 16.33 2.70 1.80
C LYS A 252 17.43 3.75 1.75
N PHE A 253 17.45 4.65 2.74
CA PHE A 253 18.50 5.65 2.84
C PHE A 253 19.86 5.02 3.13
N LEU A 254 19.92 4.05 4.05
CA LEU A 254 21.13 3.30 4.37
C LEU A 254 21.67 2.53 3.15
N GLU A 255 20.79 1.89 2.37
CA GLU A 255 21.15 1.24 1.11
C GLU A 255 21.74 2.24 0.10
N LYS A 256 21.08 3.40 -0.08
CA LYS A 256 21.60 4.48 -0.96
C LYS A 256 22.97 4.98 -0.49
N LEU A 257 23.18 5.10 0.81
CA LEU A 257 24.45 5.52 1.40
C LEU A 257 25.56 4.50 1.13
N ASN A 258 25.27 3.20 1.32
CA ASN A 258 26.21 2.12 1.03
C ASN A 258 26.56 2.07 -0.46
N GLU A 259 25.57 2.12 -1.34
CA GLU A 259 25.77 2.11 -2.80
C GLU A 259 26.60 3.32 -3.25
N THR A 260 26.35 4.50 -2.68
CA THR A 260 27.10 5.72 -2.98
C THR A 260 28.56 5.60 -2.52
N ASN A 261 28.80 5.06 -1.31
CA ASN A 261 30.14 4.77 -0.83
C ASN A 261 30.88 3.76 -1.73
N GLU A 262 30.21 2.70 -2.16
CA GLU A 262 30.78 1.73 -3.11
C GLU A 262 31.15 2.37 -4.44
N LYS A 263 30.29 3.25 -4.98
CA LYS A 263 30.58 4.02 -6.20
C LYS A 263 31.83 4.92 -6.02
N PHE A 264 31.98 5.58 -4.88
CA PHE A 264 33.18 6.38 -4.60
C PHE A 264 34.44 5.52 -4.53
N VAL A 265 34.40 4.41 -3.80
CA VAL A 265 35.53 3.47 -3.71
C VAL A 265 35.89 2.91 -5.08
N ALA A 266 34.89 2.54 -5.89
CA ALA A 266 35.09 2.05 -7.24
C ALA A 266 35.74 3.10 -8.15
N ARG A 267 35.29 4.36 -8.12
CA ARG A 267 35.91 5.47 -8.89
C ARG A 267 37.36 5.72 -8.47
N ILE A 268 37.66 5.65 -7.17
CA ILE A 268 39.03 5.79 -6.67
C ILE A 268 39.88 4.62 -7.18
N ASN A 269 39.40 3.38 -7.06
CA ASN A 269 40.11 2.19 -7.56
C ASN A 269 40.31 2.22 -9.08
N ASP A 270 39.32 2.69 -9.85
CA ASP A 270 39.45 2.86 -11.30
C ASP A 270 40.54 3.89 -11.66
N THR A 271 40.66 4.95 -10.86
CA THR A 271 41.78 5.90 -10.99
C THR A 271 43.12 5.16 -10.83
N VAL A 272 43.26 4.31 -9.80
CA VAL A 272 44.48 3.49 -9.57
C VAL A 272 44.77 2.57 -10.74
N SER A 273 43.77 1.83 -11.20
CA SER A 273 43.90 0.86 -12.29
C SER A 273 44.27 1.53 -13.62
N LYS A 274 43.98 2.82 -13.79
CA LYS A 274 44.42 3.62 -14.95
C LYS A 274 45.80 4.23 -14.74
N THR A 275 46.13 4.69 -13.54
CA THR A 275 47.44 5.26 -13.20
C THR A 275 48.54 4.22 -13.23
N LEU A 276 48.37 3.06 -12.60
CA LEU A 276 49.48 2.12 -12.46
C LEU A 276 50.02 1.62 -13.82
N PRO A 277 49.20 1.15 -14.76
CA PRO A 277 49.69 0.62 -16.03
C PRO A 277 50.24 1.68 -16.99
N GLN A 278 49.72 2.92 -16.98
CA GLN A 278 50.26 3.99 -17.84
C GLN A 278 51.67 4.43 -17.42
N PHE A 279 52.03 4.23 -16.15
CA PHE A 279 53.28 4.73 -15.56
C PHE A 279 54.29 3.63 -15.22
N LEU A 280 53.83 2.46 -14.73
CA LEU A 280 54.68 1.27 -14.51
C LEU A 280 54.72 0.35 -15.73
N GLY A 281 53.89 0.60 -16.74
CA GLY A 281 53.87 -0.20 -17.96
C GLY A 281 55.17 -0.09 -18.76
N LEU A 282 55.20 -0.85 -19.86
CA LEU A 282 56.31 -0.99 -20.79
C LEU A 282 57.17 0.26 -21.01
N PRO A 283 56.63 1.49 -21.21
CA PRO A 283 57.45 2.65 -21.53
C PRO A 283 58.43 3.07 -20.42
N PHE A 284 58.09 2.98 -19.14
CA PHE A 284 59.01 3.34 -18.05
C PHE A 284 60.10 2.25 -17.88
N LEU A 285 59.70 0.98 -18.02
CA LEU A 285 60.60 -0.17 -17.96
C LEU A 285 61.53 -0.29 -19.17
N THR A 286 61.16 0.27 -20.34
CA THR A 286 61.99 0.21 -21.55
C THR A 286 62.72 1.52 -21.81
N ALA A 287 62.04 2.68 -21.75
CA ALA A 287 62.63 3.95 -22.15
C ALA A 287 63.73 4.42 -21.20
N ILE A 288 63.57 4.21 -19.89
CA ILE A 288 64.58 4.64 -18.91
C ILE A 288 65.85 3.78 -19.00
N PRO A 289 65.80 2.44 -18.97
CA PRO A 289 67.00 1.63 -19.15
C PRO A 289 67.66 1.82 -20.52
N THR A 290 66.89 2.02 -21.58
CA THR A 290 67.44 2.31 -22.91
C THR A 290 68.11 3.68 -22.95
N ALA A 291 67.53 4.72 -22.35
CA ALA A 291 68.16 6.04 -22.24
C ALA A 291 69.41 6.02 -21.35
N LEU A 292 69.44 5.17 -20.31
CA LEU A 292 70.61 5.00 -19.44
C LEU A 292 71.74 4.21 -20.11
N LYS A 293 71.42 3.33 -21.08
CA LYS A 293 72.39 2.45 -21.75
C LYS A 293 72.80 2.93 -23.15
N SER A 294 72.09 3.87 -23.75
CA SER A 294 72.42 4.38 -25.08
C SER A 294 73.69 5.21 -25.05
N GLU A 295 74.59 5.01 -26.02
CA GLU A 295 75.59 6.02 -26.39
C GLU A 295 74.88 7.35 -26.68
N ASP A 296 75.51 8.49 -26.38
CA ASP A 296 74.87 9.81 -26.29
C ASP A 296 74.10 10.19 -27.58
N ASN A 297 72.81 9.80 -27.64
CA ASN A 297 71.92 9.97 -28.77
C ASN A 297 70.79 10.94 -28.41
N TRP A 298 70.84 12.13 -29.01
CA TRP A 298 69.87 13.21 -28.76
C TRP A 298 68.41 12.81 -29.00
N LEU A 299 68.16 11.86 -29.92
CA LEU A 299 66.81 11.42 -30.29
C LEU A 299 66.15 10.62 -29.16
N VAL A 300 66.93 9.82 -28.44
CA VAL A 300 66.47 9.04 -27.28
C VAL A 300 66.05 9.98 -26.14
N TYR A 301 66.86 11.00 -25.84
CA TYR A 301 66.56 11.97 -24.78
C TYR A 301 65.37 12.88 -25.16
N THR A 302 65.22 13.24 -26.44
CA THR A 302 64.06 14.00 -26.92
C THR A 302 62.76 13.20 -26.76
N ALA A 303 62.77 11.91 -27.11
CA ALA A 303 61.63 11.02 -26.91
C ALA A 303 61.28 10.85 -25.42
N LEU A 304 62.29 10.79 -24.53
CA LEU A 304 62.10 10.74 -23.08
C LEU A 304 61.41 12.00 -22.55
N LEU A 305 61.76 13.19 -23.03
CA LEU A 305 61.11 14.45 -22.63
C LEU A 305 59.64 14.49 -23.05
N PHE A 306 59.34 14.08 -24.28
CA PHE A 306 57.95 14.01 -24.77
C PHE A 306 57.12 13.00 -23.96
N TYR A 307 57.70 11.85 -23.63
CA TYR A 307 57.06 10.87 -22.77
C TYR A 307 56.78 11.43 -21.37
N CYS A 308 57.75 12.11 -20.74
CA CYS A 308 57.56 12.76 -19.45
C CYS A 308 56.43 13.81 -19.48
N ALA A 309 56.32 14.59 -20.58
CA ALA A 309 55.23 15.54 -20.75
C ALA A 309 53.85 14.86 -20.84
N MET A 310 53.73 13.77 -21.61
CA MET A 310 52.50 12.97 -21.67
C MET A 310 52.13 12.38 -20.30
N CYS A 311 53.11 11.85 -19.57
CA CYS A 311 52.94 11.37 -18.20
C CYS A 311 52.44 12.47 -17.27
N PHE A 312 53.01 13.67 -17.34
CA PHE A 312 52.57 14.79 -16.52
C PHE A 312 51.11 15.20 -16.81
N LEU A 313 50.69 15.23 -18.08
CA LEU A 313 49.30 15.49 -18.48
C LEU A 313 48.34 14.40 -17.96
N GLY A 314 48.74 13.12 -18.03
CA GLY A 314 47.98 12.01 -17.48
C GLY A 314 47.79 12.11 -15.97
N LEU A 315 48.85 12.39 -15.22
CA LEU A 315 48.79 12.59 -13.76
C LEU A 315 47.87 13.78 -13.41
N SER A 316 48.00 14.88 -14.14
CA SER A 316 47.20 16.10 -13.91
C SER A 316 45.70 15.83 -14.10
N THR A 317 45.34 15.06 -15.12
CA THR A 317 43.95 14.65 -15.37
C THR A 317 43.41 13.78 -14.24
N GLN A 318 44.21 12.84 -13.73
CA GLN A 318 43.83 11.98 -12.60
C GLN A 318 43.68 12.77 -11.29
N LYS A 319 44.54 13.76 -11.05
CA LYS A 319 44.40 14.68 -9.91
C LYS A 319 43.10 15.47 -9.99
N ALA A 320 42.68 15.92 -11.17
CA ALA A 320 41.40 16.60 -11.34
C ALA A 320 40.22 15.67 -10.99
N VAL A 321 40.24 14.41 -11.45
CA VAL A 321 39.22 13.40 -11.09
C VAL A 321 39.17 13.15 -9.59
N LEU A 322 40.33 13.01 -8.93
CA LEU A 322 40.41 12.81 -7.49
C LEU A 322 39.85 14.01 -6.71
N ASN A 323 40.11 15.23 -7.17
CA ASN A 323 39.55 16.45 -6.58
C ASN A 323 38.02 16.49 -6.71
N TYR A 324 37.45 16.12 -7.87
CA TYR A 324 36.00 16.04 -8.04
C TYR A 324 35.38 15.02 -7.08
N ILE A 325 36.00 13.85 -6.89
CA ILE A 325 35.52 12.85 -5.93
C ILE A 325 35.54 13.41 -4.50
N LYS A 326 36.59 14.14 -4.13
CA LYS A 326 36.73 14.77 -2.81
C LYS A 326 35.64 15.82 -2.56
N GLU A 327 35.28 16.58 -3.59
CA GLU A 327 34.23 17.58 -3.56
C GLU A 327 32.83 16.94 -3.47
N ASP A 328 32.55 15.91 -4.28
CA ASP A 328 31.31 15.14 -4.21
C ASP A 328 31.06 14.55 -2.80
N VAL A 329 32.11 13.99 -2.19
CA VAL A 329 32.03 13.43 -0.82
C VAL A 329 31.76 14.53 0.21
N LYS A 330 32.32 15.73 0.02
CA LYS A 330 32.04 16.86 0.89
C LYS A 330 30.59 17.30 0.75
N ASN A 331 30.11 17.53 -0.47
CA ASN A 331 28.76 18.02 -0.77
C ASN A 331 27.67 17.04 -0.33
N TYR A 332 27.90 15.73 -0.42
CA TYR A 332 26.97 14.71 0.10
C TYR A 332 26.75 14.83 1.62
N THR A 333 27.73 15.37 2.36
CA THR A 333 27.63 15.54 3.82
C THR A 333 26.65 16.65 4.22
N ASP A 334 26.49 17.67 3.38
CA ASP A 334 25.82 18.92 3.77
C ASP A 334 24.35 19.01 3.34
N ALA A 335 23.88 18.15 2.43
CA ALA A 335 22.56 18.28 1.80
C ALA A 335 21.55 17.14 2.07
N GLU A 336 21.99 15.90 2.32
CA GLU A 336 21.09 14.74 2.26
C GLU A 336 21.03 13.86 3.52
N LEU A 337 21.85 14.07 4.56
CA LEU A 337 22.04 13.07 5.62
C LEU A 337 21.15 13.24 6.87
N PRO A 338 20.34 12.23 7.26
CA PRO A 338 19.68 12.17 8.56
C PRO A 338 20.71 12.13 9.72
N LYS A 339 20.35 12.68 10.88
CA LYS A 339 21.24 12.76 12.06
C LYS A 339 21.65 11.39 12.57
N GLU A 340 20.77 10.41 12.45
CA GLU A 340 20.93 9.03 12.93
C GLU A 340 22.02 8.27 12.15
N LEU A 341 22.26 8.66 10.90
CA LEU A 341 23.28 8.07 10.02
C LEU A 341 24.60 8.82 10.01
N ALA A 342 24.68 9.94 10.74
CA ALA A 342 25.89 10.76 10.81
C ALA A 342 27.11 9.94 11.24
N ASN A 343 26.97 9.08 12.27
CA ASN A 343 28.07 8.26 12.77
C ASN A 343 28.55 7.23 11.74
N GLN A 344 27.64 6.54 11.06
CA GLN A 344 28.02 5.58 10.02
C GLN A 344 28.67 6.28 8.82
N TRP A 345 28.14 7.43 8.41
CA TRP A 345 28.75 8.25 7.37
C TRP A 345 30.18 8.68 7.75
N GLN A 346 30.45 9.06 9.00
CA GLN A 346 31.82 9.38 9.43
C GLN A 346 32.78 8.21 9.20
N THR A 347 32.36 6.97 9.47
CA THR A 347 33.16 5.78 9.18
C THR A 347 33.44 5.62 7.69
N HIS A 348 32.42 5.77 6.83
CA HIS A 348 32.59 5.71 5.37
C HIS A 348 33.47 6.86 4.84
N LYS A 349 33.25 8.07 5.31
CA LYS A 349 34.02 9.27 4.97
C LYS A 349 35.50 9.10 5.34
N ASN A 350 35.79 8.56 6.52
CA ASN A 350 37.17 8.26 6.94
C ASN A 350 37.84 7.24 6.02
N ARG A 351 37.11 6.18 5.62
CA ARG A 351 37.61 5.18 4.66
C ARG A 351 37.90 5.81 3.31
N ILE A 352 36.98 6.61 2.77
CA ILE A 352 37.15 7.32 1.49
C ILE A 352 38.34 8.27 1.57
N ASN A 353 38.44 9.10 2.61
CA ASN A 353 39.53 10.04 2.81
C ASN A 353 40.89 9.34 2.94
N THR A 354 40.95 8.18 3.60
CA THR A 354 42.17 7.39 3.68
C THR A 354 42.62 6.90 2.30
N LEU A 355 41.69 6.45 1.45
CA LEU A 355 41.98 6.03 0.09
C LEU A 355 42.40 7.21 -0.80
N VAL A 356 41.71 8.34 -0.70
CA VAL A 356 42.07 9.59 -1.39
C VAL A 356 43.47 10.04 -0.99
N GLY A 357 43.79 10.06 0.31
CA GLY A 357 45.13 10.44 0.79
C GLY A 357 46.23 9.52 0.28
N LYS A 358 45.98 8.20 0.23
CA LYS A 358 46.91 7.24 -0.40
C LYS A 358 47.11 7.53 -1.89
N GLN A 359 46.07 7.95 -2.61
CA GLN A 359 46.16 8.33 -4.02
C GLN A 359 46.89 9.66 -4.23
N GLU A 360 46.65 10.67 -3.39
CA GLU A 360 47.39 11.93 -3.43
C GLU A 360 48.89 11.69 -3.20
N LEU A 361 49.24 10.77 -2.29
CA LEU A 361 50.63 10.37 -2.05
C LEU A 361 51.25 9.65 -3.25
N LEU A 362 50.52 8.69 -3.85
CA LEU A 362 50.97 8.00 -5.05
C LEU A 362 51.19 8.98 -6.22
N TYR A 363 50.24 9.90 -6.45
CA TYR A 363 50.37 10.98 -7.42
C TYR A 363 51.64 11.80 -7.16
N CYS A 364 51.89 12.20 -5.91
CA CYS A 364 53.07 12.99 -5.56
C CYS A 364 54.37 12.25 -5.90
N VAL A 365 54.47 10.97 -5.52
CA VAL A 365 55.62 10.11 -5.84
C VAL A 365 55.85 10.02 -7.35
N LEU A 366 54.78 9.79 -8.13
CA LEU A 366 54.87 9.69 -9.59
C LEU A 366 55.26 11.01 -10.25
N VAL A 367 54.74 12.14 -9.79
CA VAL A 367 55.13 13.47 -10.30
C VAL A 367 56.61 13.73 -10.04
N ILE A 368 57.11 13.43 -8.84
CA ILE A 368 58.53 13.57 -8.49
C ILE A 368 59.39 12.70 -9.42
N ALA A 369 59.00 11.45 -9.64
CA ALA A 369 59.72 10.54 -10.54
C ALA A 369 59.76 11.06 -11.98
N VAL A 370 58.63 11.55 -12.50
CA VAL A 370 58.55 12.16 -13.84
C VAL A 370 59.42 13.42 -13.93
N ALA A 371 59.40 14.27 -12.90
CA ALA A 371 60.22 15.48 -12.86
C ALA A 371 61.72 15.15 -12.87
N LEU A 372 62.17 14.18 -12.07
CA LEU A 372 63.56 13.71 -12.07
C LEU A 372 63.98 13.16 -13.44
N CYS A 373 63.13 12.37 -14.09
CA CYS A 373 63.40 11.84 -15.44
C CYS A 373 63.47 12.96 -16.48
N PHE A 374 62.58 13.96 -16.38
CA PHE A 374 62.56 15.11 -17.27
C PHE A 374 63.84 15.95 -17.13
N PHE A 375 64.27 16.26 -15.90
CA PHE A 375 65.50 16.99 -15.65
C PHE A 375 66.74 16.22 -16.11
N TYR A 376 66.77 14.90 -15.91
CA TYR A 376 67.84 14.04 -16.44
C TYR A 376 67.92 14.11 -17.97
N GLY A 377 66.78 13.99 -18.65
CA GLY A 377 66.70 14.12 -20.11
C GLY A 377 67.22 15.47 -20.60
N LEU A 378 66.81 16.56 -19.95
CA LEU A 378 67.28 17.92 -20.26
C LEU A 378 68.79 18.08 -20.08
N TYR A 379 69.33 17.62 -18.94
CA TYR A 379 70.76 17.70 -18.65
C TYR A 379 71.61 16.99 -19.70
N LYS A 380 71.20 15.76 -20.08
CA LYS A 380 71.89 14.99 -21.12
C LYS A 380 71.81 15.64 -22.48
N LEU A 381 70.66 16.20 -22.84
CA LEU A 381 70.47 16.90 -24.10
C LEU A 381 71.35 18.15 -24.15
N ALA A 382 71.42 18.95 -23.08
CA ALA A 382 72.32 20.11 -22.97
C ALA A 382 73.80 19.71 -23.13
N ALA A 383 74.22 18.63 -22.45
CA ALA A 383 75.59 18.12 -22.54
C ALA A 383 75.98 17.68 -23.97
N ILE A 384 75.05 17.14 -24.75
CA ILE A 384 75.28 16.72 -26.15
C ILE A 384 75.44 17.92 -27.09
N PHE A 385 74.64 18.97 -26.89
CA PHE A 385 74.65 20.15 -27.76
C PHE A 385 75.65 21.23 -27.33
N GLY A 386 76.44 21.00 -26.28
CA GLY A 386 77.55 21.87 -25.89
C GLY A 386 77.13 23.23 -25.34
N VAL A 387 76.04 23.27 -24.56
CA VAL A 387 75.62 24.45 -23.77
C VAL A 387 75.83 24.21 -22.29
#